data_AF-A0A4U3EIQ0-F1
#
_entry.id   AF-A0A4U3EIQ0-F1
#
_cell.length_a   1.000
_cell.length_b   1.000
_cell.length_c   1.000
_cell.angle_alpha   90.00
_cell.angle_beta   90.00
_cell.angle_gamma   90.00
#
_symmetry.space_group_name_H-M   'P 1'
#
loop_
_entity.id
_entity.type
_entity.pdbx_description
1 polymer ?
#
loop_
_entity_poly.entity_id
_entity_poly.type
_entity_poly.pdbx_seq_one_letter_code
_entity_poly.pdbx_strand_id
1 'polypeptide(L)' 'DDTGEVYMTGVPMKGVLEMVWGSGDRDKCQVPYTLSAGSEKLPVVQMSLNCTPSVRNK' A
#
# COMPACT_ATOMS: atom_id res chain seq x y z
N ASP A 1 8.45 -10.42 -8.30
CA ASP A 1 8.36 -11.55 -7.37
C ASP A 1 6.91 -11.97 -7.30
N ASP A 2 6.64 -13.26 -7.29
CA ASP A 2 5.27 -13.77 -7.43
C ASP A 2 4.47 -13.69 -6.11
N THR A 3 5.11 -13.19 -5.04
CA THR A 3 4.54 -13.12 -3.69
C THR A 3 3.72 -11.85 -3.44
N GLY A 4 3.84 -10.81 -4.27
CA GLY A 4 3.15 -9.53 -4.08
C GLY A 4 3.74 -8.66 -2.96
N GLU A 5 4.98 -8.90 -2.56
CA GLU A 5 5.66 -8.15 -1.49
C GLU A 5 6.44 -6.95 -2.02
N VAL A 6 6.51 -5.88 -1.21
CA VAL A 6 7.28 -4.68 -1.50
C VAL A 6 7.94 -4.15 -0.23
N TYR A 7 9.19 -3.70 -0.33
CA TYR A 7 9.90 -3.02 0.74
C TYR A 7 9.91 -1.52 0.49
N MET A 8 9.55 -0.72 1.50
CA MET A 8 9.43 0.73 1.38
C MET A 8 10.10 1.41 2.57
N THR A 9 10.69 2.59 2.33
CA THR A 9 11.30 3.43 3.36
C THR A 9 10.83 4.88 3.21
N GLY A 10 10.94 5.68 4.27
CA GLY A 10 10.53 7.09 4.23
C GLY A 10 9.03 7.33 4.06
N VAL A 11 8.21 6.30 4.28
CA VAL A 11 6.75 6.42 4.22
C VAL A 11 6.19 7.09 5.48
N PRO A 12 5.13 7.90 5.39
CA PRO A 12 4.46 8.45 6.56
C PRO A 12 3.77 7.35 7.38
N MET A 13 3.36 7.67 8.62
CA MET A 13 2.64 6.73 9.50
C MET A 13 1.30 6.24 8.94
N LYS A 14 0.67 6.99 8.02
CA LYS A 14 -0.57 6.63 7.35
C LYS A 14 -0.59 7.19 5.94
N GLY A 15 -1.24 6.50 5.02
CA GLY A 15 -1.39 6.95 3.65
C GLY A 15 -2.18 5.99 2.78
N VAL A 16 -2.19 6.27 1.49
CA VAL A 16 -2.78 5.41 0.47
C VAL A 16 -1.74 5.22 -0.62
N LEU A 17 -1.41 3.97 -0.93
CA LEU A 17 -0.54 3.63 -2.06
C LEU A 17 -1.41 3.41 -3.29
N GLU A 18 -0.95 3.86 -4.46
CA GLU A 18 -1.53 3.46 -5.75
C GLU A 18 -0.64 2.35 -6.33
N MET A 19 -1.21 1.16 -6.50
CA MET A 19 -0.56 0.05 -7.18
C MET A 19 -1.04 0.04 -8.62
N VAL A 20 -0.11 0.07 -9.59
CA VAL A 20 -0.42 0.17 -11.02
C VAL A 20 0.35 -0.91 -11.76
N TRP A 21 -0.35 -1.75 -12.51
CA TRP A 21 0.26 -2.79 -13.37
C TRP A 21 -0.17 -2.68 -14.83
N GLY A 22 -1.01 -1.70 -15.15
CA GLY A 22 -1.45 -1.38 -16.51
C GLY A 22 -2.20 -0.05 -16.56
N SER A 23 -2.78 0.26 -17.71
CA SER A 23 -3.43 1.56 -17.96
C SER A 23 -4.95 1.54 -17.84
N GLY A 24 -5.58 0.37 -17.71
CA GLY A 24 -7.02 0.25 -17.54
C GLY A 24 -7.47 0.65 -16.13
N ASP A 25 -8.75 1.01 -15.97
CA ASP A 25 -9.33 1.33 -14.66
C ASP A 25 -9.30 0.13 -13.69
N ARG A 26 -9.18 -1.10 -14.22
CA ARG A 26 -9.00 -2.34 -13.45
C ARG A 26 -7.55 -2.74 -13.25
N ASP A 27 -6.61 -2.03 -13.89
CA ASP A 27 -5.18 -2.35 -13.83
C ASP A 27 -4.45 -1.56 -12.75
N LYS A 28 -5.22 -1.09 -11.78
CA LYS A 28 -4.73 -0.37 -10.62
C LYS A 28 -5.65 -0.50 -9.42
N CYS A 29 -5.08 -0.34 -8.24
CA CYS A 29 -5.84 -0.30 -7.00
C CYS A 29 -5.23 0.64 -5.98
N GLN A 30 -6.04 0.99 -4.98
CA GLN A 30 -5.61 1.74 -3.81
C GLN A 30 -5.39 0.80 -2.63
N VAL A 31 -4.30 1.01 -1.93
CA VAL A 31 -3.89 0.27 -0.74
C VAL A 31 -3.76 1.24 0.42
N PRO A 32 -4.86 1.50 1.16
CA PRO A 32 -4.77 2.29 2.38
C PRO A 32 -3.95 1.54 3.43
N TYR A 33 -3.08 2.25 4.14
CA TYR A 33 -2.27 1.68 5.20
C TYR A 33 -2.19 2.62 6.41
N THR A 34 -1.93 2.02 7.57
CA THR A 34 -1.63 2.73 8.81
C THR A 34 -0.64 1.87 9.60
N LEU A 35 0.53 2.42 9.88
CA LEU A 35 1.53 1.77 10.72
C LEU A 35 1.00 1.70 12.15
N SER A 36 1.21 0.56 12.82
CA SER A 36 0.83 0.41 14.22
C SER A 36 1.60 1.38 15.11
N ALA A 37 0.97 1.83 16.20
CA ALA A 37 1.65 2.70 17.17
C ALA A 37 2.92 2.01 17.71
N GLY A 38 4.02 2.77 17.81
CA GLY A 38 5.31 2.25 18.25
C GLY A 38 6.18 1.61 17.17
N SER A 39 5.68 1.49 15.93
CA SER A 39 6.45 1.04 14.76
C SER A 39 7.72 1.86 14.51
N GLU A 40 7.74 3.14 14.88
CA GLU A 40 8.92 4.03 14.79
C GLU A 40 10.16 3.52 15.54
N LYS A 41 9.96 2.61 16.51
CA LYS A 41 11.05 1.99 17.28
C LYS A 41 11.55 0.69 16.65
N LEU A 42 10.87 0.20 15.61
CA LEU A 42 11.22 -1.02 14.90
C LEU A 42 12.00 -0.68 13.64
N PRO A 43 13.06 -1.43 13.30
CA PRO A 43 13.82 -1.19 12.08
C PRO A 43 13.01 -1.50 10.81
N VAL A 44 12.12 -2.49 10.89
CA VAL A 44 11.23 -2.92 9.80
C VAL A 44 9.89 -3.36 10.38
N VAL A 45 8.79 -3.01 9.72
CA VAL A 45 7.44 -3.50 10.03
C VAL A 45 6.89 -4.23 8.81
N GLN A 46 6.42 -5.46 9.02
CA GLN A 46 5.74 -6.24 8.00
C GLN A 46 4.24 -6.20 8.24
N MET A 47 3.47 -6.01 7.17
CA MET A 47 2.01 -6.02 7.20
C MET A 47 1.43 -6.54 5.90
N SER A 48 0.26 -7.17 6.00
CA SER A 48 -0.55 -7.55 4.85
C SER A 48 -1.64 -6.51 4.65
N LEU A 49 -1.77 -6.02 3.42
CA LEU A 49 -2.69 -4.93 3.08
C LEU A 49 -3.60 -5.37 1.94
N ASN A 50 -4.82 -4.87 1.94
CA ASN A 50 -5.80 -5.18 0.90
C ASN A 50 -5.73 -4.15 -0.23
N CYS A 51 -5.69 -4.67 -1.45
CA CYS A 51 -5.81 -3.91 -2.68
C CYS A 51 -7.30 -3.69 -2.98
N THR A 52 -7.74 -2.43 -2.91
CA THR A 52 -9.14 -2.05 -3.14
C THR A 52 -9.28 -1.35 -4.50
N PRO A 53 -10.30 -1.67 -5.32
CA PRO A 53 -10.47 -1.01 -6.61
C PRO A 53 -10.48 0.50 -6.47
N SER A 54 -9.74 1.20 -7.34
CA SER A 54 -9.71 2.66 -7.33
C SER A 54 -11.10 3.19 -7.68
N VAL A 55 -11.86 3.64 -6.67
CA VAL A 55 -13.20 4.20 -6.89
C VAL A 55 -13.05 5.54 -7.59
N ARG A 56 -13.42 5.63 -8.87
CA ARG A 56 -13.69 6.93 -9.50
C ARG A 56 -14.95 7.50 -8.84
N ASN A 57 -14.78 8.52 -8.00
CA ASN A 57 -15.89 9.46 -7.77
C ASN A 57 -16.16 10.13 -9.12
N LYS A 58 -17.34 9.84 -9.68
CA LYS A 58 -17.83 10.43 -10.92
C LYS A 58 -18.57 11.72 -10.62
#